data_AF-A0A2G1Y9A9-F1
#
_entry.id   AF-A0A2G1Y9A9-F1
#
_cell.length_a   1.000
_cell.length_b   1.000
_cell.length_c   1.000
_cell.angle_alpha   90.00
_cell.angle_beta   90.00
_cell.angle_gamma   90.00
#
_symmetry.space_group_name_H-M   'P 1'
#
loop_
_entity.id
_entity.type
_entity.pdbx_description
1 polymer ?
#
loop_
_entity_poly.entity_id
_entity_poly.type
_entity_poly.pdbx_seq_one_letter_code
_entity_poly.pdbx_strand_id
1 'polypeptide(L)' 'MRIKTHTQFTLNGISFSNKELKEVGYSLAKEGKPFEQFIGDFLLDWLSNKPTISVQTSGSTGKPKR' A
#
# COMPACT_ATOMS: atom_id res chain seq x y z
N MET A 1 -3.57 -11.37 13.51
CA MET A 1 -2.61 -10.32 13.93
C MET A 1 -3.30 -8.97 13.67
N ARG A 2 -3.36 -8.04 14.63
CA ARG A 2 -3.95 -6.71 14.39
C ARG A 2 -2.88 -5.83 13.77
N ILE A 3 -2.98 -5.56 12.47
CA ILE A 3 -2.14 -4.56 11.83
C ILE A 3 -2.56 -3.21 12.40
N LYS A 4 -1.63 -2.51 13.05
CA LYS A 4 -1.88 -1.22 13.67
C LYS A 4 -1.09 -0.20 12.86
N THR A 5 -1.75 0.49 11.95
CA THR A 5 -1.15 1.63 11.27
C THR A 5 -0.71 2.67 12.31
N HIS A 6 0.42 3.31 12.06
CA HIS A 6 0.93 4.34 12.93
C HIS A 6 -0.10 5.48 13.04
N THR A 7 -0.27 6.08 14.22
CA THR A 7 -1.28 7.12 14.46
C THR A 7 -1.07 8.39 13.65
N GLN A 8 0.14 8.60 13.13
CA GLN A 8 0.50 9.72 12.26
C GLN A 8 0.53 9.34 10.78
N PHE A 9 0.16 8.11 10.42
CA PHE A 9 0.10 7.71 9.02
C PHE A 9 -1.03 8.48 8.34
N THR A 10 -0.68 9.21 7.28
CA THR A 10 -1.64 9.89 6.42
C THR A 10 -1.35 9.52 4.97
N LEU A 11 -2.39 9.20 4.22
CA LEU A 11 -2.30 8.98 2.78
C LEU A 11 -2.72 10.27 2.10
N ASN A 12 -1.81 10.89 1.34
CA ASN A 12 -2.02 12.20 0.70
C ASN A 12 -2.46 13.31 1.68
N GLY A 13 -1.98 13.26 2.93
CA GLY A 13 -2.33 14.23 3.97
C GLY A 13 -3.65 13.95 4.70
N ILE A 14 -4.36 12.88 4.35
CA ILE A 14 -5.61 12.47 5.02
C ILE A 14 -5.32 11.30 5.97
N SER A 15 -5.79 11.41 7.20
CA SER A 15 -5.72 10.33 8.20
C SER A 15 -6.80 9.29 7.94
N PHE A 16 -6.42 8.02 7.89
CA PHE A 16 -7.35 6.92 7.70
C PHE A 16 -7.20 5.88 8.80
N SER A 17 -8.32 5.37 9.29
CA SER A 17 -8.33 4.14 10.09
C SER A 17 -8.01 2.93 9.20
N ASN A 18 -7.57 1.81 9.80
CA ASN A 18 -7.32 0.58 9.03
C ASN A 18 -8.51 0.11 8.18
N LYS A 19 -9.74 0.35 8.66
CA LYS A 19 -10.95 -0.04 7.93
C LYS A 19 -11.16 0.86 6.71
N GLU A 20 -11.05 2.17 6.89
CA GLU A 20 -11.16 3.13 5.80
C GLU A 20 -10.03 2.96 4.80
N LEU A 21 -8.80 2.71 5.26
CA LEU A 21 -7.66 2.47 4.38
C LEU A 21 -7.86 1.21 3.52
N LYS A 22 -8.54 0.19 4.05
CA LYS A 22 -8.92 -1.00 3.29
C LYS A 22 -9.98 -0.69 2.24
N GLU A 23 -10.98 0.12 2.56
CA GLU A 23 -12.01 0.55 1.62
C GLU A 23 -11.41 1.43 0.51
N VAL A 24 -10.56 2.39 0.87
CA VAL A 24 -9.79 3.21 -0.08
C VAL A 24 -8.90 2.33 -0.96
N GLY A 25 -8.21 1.34 -0.38
CA GLY A 25 -7.42 0.37 -1.13
C GLY A 25 -8.25 -0.37 -2.18
N TYR A 26 -9.47 -0.82 -1.84
CA TYR A 26 -10.38 -1.46 -2.80
C TYR A 26 -10.85 -0.52 -3.91
N SER A 27 -11.20 0.72 -3.57
CA SER A 27 -11.60 1.73 -4.59
C SER A 27 -10.45 2.05 -5.54
N LEU A 28 -9.25 2.25 -5.01
CA LEU A 28 -8.06 2.53 -5.83
C LEU A 28 -7.69 1.34 -6.73
N ALA A 29 -7.75 0.11 -6.22
CA ALA A 29 -7.46 -1.11 -6.97
C ALA A 29 -8.45 -1.36 -8.12
N LYS A 30 -9.74 -1.02 -7.94
CA LYS A 30 -10.78 -1.29 -8.94
C LYS A 30 -11.07 -0.13 -9.89
N GLU A 31 -11.07 1.09 -9.39
CA GLU A 31 -11.57 2.28 -10.11
C GLU A 31 -10.49 3.35 -10.31
N GLY A 32 -9.31 3.18 -9.70
CA GLY A 32 -8.20 4.12 -9.82
C GLY A 32 -7.51 4.09 -11.18
N LYS A 33 -6.68 5.10 -11.44
CA LYS A 33 -5.73 5.12 -12.56
C LYS A 33 -4.72 3.98 -12.44
N PRO A 34 -4.00 3.60 -13.52
CA PRO A 34 -3.04 2.49 -13.46
C PRO A 34 -2.05 2.57 -12.30
N PHE A 35 -1.52 3.75 -11.97
CA PHE A 35 -0.63 3.93 -10.82
C PHE A 35 -1.34 3.85 -9.46
N GLU A 36 -2.61 4.26 -9.39
CA GLU A 36 -3.45 4.17 -8.20
C GLU A 36 -3.87 2.74 -7.92
N GLN A 37 -4.08 1.93 -8.97
CA GLN A 37 -4.38 0.51 -8.85
C GLN A 37 -3.24 -0.22 -8.12
N PHE A 38 -1.99 0.03 -8.51
CA PHE A 38 -0.82 -0.51 -7.82
C PHE A 38 -0.74 -0.07 -6.36
N ILE A 39 -1.12 1.17 -6.05
CA ILE A 39 -1.18 1.67 -4.67
C ILE A 39 -2.30 0.95 -3.89
N GLY A 40 -3.47 0.77 -4.51
CA GLY A 40 -4.61 0.07 -3.92
C GLY A 40 -4.27 -1.38 -3.58
N ASP A 41 -3.68 -2.11 -4.53
CA ASP A 41 -3.22 -3.48 -4.32
C ASP A 41 -2.16 -3.56 -3.20
N PHE A 42 -1.21 -2.62 -3.18
CA PHE A 42 -0.23 -2.53 -2.10
C PHE A 42 -0.89 -2.30 -0.74
N LEU A 43 -1.86 -1.38 -0.63
CA LEU A 43 -2.56 -1.09 0.62
C LEU A 43 -3.36 -2.32 1.10
N LEU A 44 -4.01 -3.03 0.19
CA LEU A 44 -4.75 -4.25 0.51
C LEU A 44 -3.83 -5.38 0.98
N ASP A 45 -2.69 -5.57 0.32
CA ASP A 45 -1.68 -6.55 0.73
C ASP A 45 -0.98 -6.15 2.03
N TRP A 46 -0.77 -4.85 2.27
CA TRP A 46 -0.19 -4.31 3.49
C TRP A 46 -1.10 -4.45 4.71
N LEU A 47 -2.40 -4.33 4.50
CA LEU A 47 -3.42 -4.59 5.53
C LEU A 47 -3.79 -6.08 5.64
N SER A 48 -3.17 -6.94 4.83
CA SER A 48 -3.36 -8.39 4.87
C SER A 48 -2.42 -9.07 5.87
N ASN A 49 -2.77 -10.26 6.35
CA ASN A 49 -1.95 -11.01 7.31
C ASN A 49 -0.67 -11.62 6.70
N LYS A 50 -0.26 -11.21 5.49
CA LYS A 50 0.94 -11.72 4.83
C LYS A 50 2.19 -11.16 5.52
N PRO A 51 3.22 -11.97 5.77
CA PRO A 51 4.46 -11.51 6.42
C PRO A 51 5.32 -10.63 5.51
N THR A 52 5.11 -10.72 4.19
CA THR A 52 5.90 -10.05 3.16
C THR A 52 5.02 -9.63 1.99
N ILE A 53 5.40 -8.54 1.32
CA ILE A 53 4.72 -8.01 0.14
C ILE A 53 5.77 -7.88 -0.95
N SER A 54 5.45 -8.35 -2.16
CA SER A 54 6.34 -8.23 -3.32
C SER A 54 5.96 -6.97 -4.10
N VAL A 55 6.88 -6.01 -4.20
CA VAL A 55 6.68 -4.77 -4.96
C VAL A 55 7.71 -4.66 -6.07
N GLN A 56 7.25 -4.36 -7.29
CA GLN A 56 8.14 -4.14 -8.42
C GLN A 56 8.58 -2.68 -8.41
N THR A 57 9.87 -2.45 -8.16
CA THR A 57 10.47 -1.12 -8.25
C THR A 57 11.34 -1.06 -9.49
N SER A 58 11.31 0.08 -10.20
CA SER A 58 12.09 0.29 -11.43
C SER A 58 13.59 0.54 -11.17
N GLY A 59 14.04 0.43 -9.91
CA GLY A 59 15.45 0.45 -9.51
C GLY A 59 16.26 1.61 -10.10
N SER A 60 16.14 2.82 -9.54
CA SER A 60 16.95 3.97 -10.01
C SER A 60 18.34 4.07 -9.38
N THR A 61 18.61 3.34 -8.28
CA THR A 61 19.87 3.44 -7.53
C THR A 61 20.44 2.06 -7.17
N GLY A 62 21.37 1.58 -7.99
CA GLY A 62 22.38 0.59 -7.58
C GLY A 62 22.80 -0.40 -8.66
N LYS A 63 24.10 -0.49 -8.94
CA LYS A 63 24.65 -1.67 -9.62
C LYS A 63 24.35 -2.91 -8.75
N PRO A 64 23.88 -4.02 -9.35
CA PRO A 64 23.57 -5.23 -8.61
C PRO A 64 24.81 -5.66 -7.82
N LYS A 65 24.65 -5.87 -6.51
CA LYS A 65 25.69 -6.47 -5.67
C LYS A 65 25.64 -7.99 -5.90
N ARG A 66 26.74 -8.56 -6.37
CA ARG A 66 26.97 -10.02 -6.40
C ARG A 66 27.16 -10.57 -4.99
#